data_AF-A0A8T5Y0L0-F1
#
_entry.id   AF-A0A8T5Y0L0-F1
#
_cell.length_a   1.000
_cell.length_b   1.000
_cell.length_c   1.000
_cell.angle_alpha   90.00
_cell.angle_beta   90.00
_cell.angle_gamma   90.00
#
_symmetry.space_group_name_H-M   'P 1'
#
loop_
_entity.id
_entity.type
_entity.pdbx_description
1 polymer ?
#
loop_
_entity_poly.entity_id
_entity_poly.type
_entity_poly.pdbx_seq_one_letter_code
_entity_poly.pdbx_strand_id
1 'polypeptide(L)'
;MYETISLVNYNLLPCTGCGQCFHSKQCCQDDDFNHLHKLMNTADGLIVVSAHYAPIPSKLAILLEKAEQIAFLGRFHGDLCRSSLFGKPAAIIGHGGGTEEIMNGYKTVVLKAIANALMYPIDMDIIRIGDDRDPGVVFPVAKVSKDPDSPFPVQEYDWPDIQRRITPIVQALAGRMLNQDGSQLA
;
A
#
# COMPACT_ATOMS: atom_id res chain seq x y z
N MET A 1 -9.92 -4.48 -15.23
CA MET A 1 -10.74 -3.44 -14.57
C MET A 1 -9.97 -3.00 -13.32
N TYR A 2 -10.03 -1.74 -12.91
CA TYR A 2 -9.43 -1.30 -11.65
C TYR A 2 -10.49 -0.60 -10.80
N GLU A 3 -10.31 -0.63 -9.49
CA GLU A 3 -11.13 0.09 -8.51
C GLU A 3 -10.21 1.00 -7.69
N THR A 4 -10.65 2.23 -7.43
CA THR A 4 -9.89 3.19 -6.62
C THR A 4 -10.59 3.40 -5.29
N ILE A 5 -9.88 3.08 -4.21
CA ILE A 5 -10.37 3.21 -2.85
C ILE A 5 -9.71 4.41 -2.19
N SER A 6 -10.53 5.35 -1.72
CA SER A 6 -10.08 6.50 -0.97
C SER A 6 -10.24 6.26 0.53
N LEU A 7 -9.13 6.02 1.24
CA LEU A 7 -9.16 5.71 2.67
C LEU A 7 -9.78 6.83 3.52
N VAL A 8 -9.82 8.07 3.04
CA VAL A 8 -10.45 9.17 3.77
C VAL A 8 -11.95 8.96 4.01
N ASN A 9 -12.60 8.13 3.18
CA ASN A 9 -14.03 7.82 3.27
C ASN A 9 -14.38 6.77 4.34
N TYR A 10 -13.39 6.14 4.97
CA TYR A 10 -13.58 5.05 5.93
C TYR A 10 -13.23 5.49 7.35
N ASN A 11 -13.97 5.02 8.34
CA ASN A 11 -13.73 5.26 9.75
C ASN A 11 -12.96 4.10 10.40
N LEU A 12 -11.69 3.99 10.05
CA LEU A 12 -10.81 2.94 10.58
C LEU A 12 -10.46 3.18 12.04
N LEU A 13 -10.65 2.15 12.86
CA LEU A 13 -10.30 2.16 14.28
C LEU A 13 -8.93 1.53 14.50
N PRO A 14 -8.03 2.19 15.27
CA PRO A 14 -6.72 1.64 15.63
C PRO A 14 -6.84 0.25 16.26
N CYS A 15 -5.83 -0.60 16.03
CA CYS A 15 -5.81 -1.91 16.67
C CYS A 15 -5.65 -1.76 18.19
N THR A 16 -6.47 -2.49 18.95
CA THR A 16 -6.40 -2.52 20.43
C THR A 16 -5.64 -3.74 20.96
N GLY A 17 -5.13 -4.60 20.08
CA GLY A 17 -4.41 -5.82 20.48
C GLY A 17 -5.30 -6.89 21.13
N CYS A 18 -6.62 -6.86 20.92
CA CYS A 18 -7.55 -7.77 21.62
C CYS A 18 -7.43 -9.26 21.22
N GLY A 19 -6.75 -9.56 20.10
CA GLY A 19 -6.47 -10.94 19.65
C GLY A 19 -7.65 -11.71 19.07
N GLN A 20 -8.87 -11.16 19.06
CA GLN A 20 -10.07 -11.89 18.58
C GLN A 20 -10.03 -12.23 17.08
N CYS A 21 -9.20 -11.52 16.31
CA CYS A 21 -9.00 -11.79 14.89
C CYS A 21 -8.21 -13.09 14.61
N PHE A 22 -7.60 -13.72 15.62
CA PHE A 22 -6.79 -14.92 15.45
C PHE A 22 -7.57 -16.06 14.77
N HIS A 23 -8.80 -16.32 15.23
CA HIS A 23 -9.66 -17.37 14.70
C HIS A 23 -10.51 -16.89 13.52
N SER A 24 -11.11 -15.70 13.63
CA SER A 24 -12.05 -15.19 12.61
C SER A 24 -11.36 -14.65 11.35
N LYS A 25 -10.07 -14.32 11.43
CA LYS A 25 -9.31 -13.56 10.42
C LYS A 25 -9.98 -12.22 10.07
N GLN A 26 -10.77 -11.68 11.00
CA GLN A 26 -11.52 -10.43 10.89
C GLN A 26 -11.41 -9.64 12.19
N CYS A 27 -11.42 -8.31 12.10
CA CYS A 27 -11.48 -7.46 13.28
C CYS A 27 -12.90 -7.46 13.86
N CYS A 28 -13.05 -7.75 15.15
CA CYS A 28 -14.36 -7.73 15.81
C CYS A 28 -14.91 -6.32 16.12
N GLN A 29 -14.11 -5.27 15.90
CA GLN A 29 -14.46 -3.90 16.27
C GLN A 29 -14.55 -2.95 15.08
N ASP A 30 -14.19 -3.37 13.87
CA ASP A 30 -14.01 -2.46 12.74
C ASP A 30 -14.46 -3.10 11.42
N ASP A 31 -15.70 -2.80 11.06
CA ASP A 31 -16.33 -3.27 9.82
C ASP A 31 -15.73 -2.63 8.58
N ASP A 32 -15.29 -1.36 8.66
CA ASP A 32 -14.64 -0.67 7.54
C ASP A 32 -13.31 -1.34 7.20
N PHE A 33 -12.51 -1.69 8.22
CA PHE A 33 -11.32 -2.51 8.02
C PHE A 33 -11.68 -3.86 7.38
N ASN A 34 -12.69 -4.57 7.88
CA ASN A 34 -13.08 -5.87 7.34
C ASN A 34 -13.51 -5.78 5.88
N HIS A 35 -14.25 -4.73 5.52
CA HIS A 35 -14.64 -4.46 4.15
C HIS A 35 -13.42 -4.22 3.25
N LEU A 36 -12.50 -3.34 3.65
CA LEU A 36 -11.27 -3.07 2.90
C LEU A 36 -10.38 -4.31 2.77
N HIS A 37 -10.19 -5.05 3.87
CA HIS A 37 -9.40 -6.27 3.87
C HIS A 37 -10.00 -7.34 2.94
N LYS A 38 -11.34 -7.43 2.87
CA LYS A 38 -12.02 -8.29 1.90
C LYS A 38 -11.72 -7.85 0.46
N LEU A 39 -11.79 -6.56 0.15
CA LEU A 39 -11.45 -6.04 -1.19
C LEU A 39 -10.00 -6.38 -1.57
N MET A 40 -9.04 -6.21 -0.65
CA MET A 40 -7.65 -6.62 -0.86
C MET A 40 -7.54 -8.14 -1.14
N ASN A 41 -8.31 -8.95 -0.42
CA ASN A 41 -8.33 -10.41 -0.60
C ASN A 41 -8.99 -10.87 -1.90
N THR A 42 -9.88 -10.07 -2.50
CA THR A 42 -10.49 -10.40 -3.79
C THR A 42 -9.76 -9.82 -4.98
N ALA A 43 -8.90 -8.82 -4.78
CA ALA A 43 -8.11 -8.23 -5.86
C ALA A 43 -6.97 -9.16 -6.31
N ASP A 44 -6.67 -9.15 -7.61
CA ASP A 44 -5.56 -9.89 -8.21
C ASP A 44 -4.20 -9.23 -7.95
N GLY A 45 -4.20 -7.93 -7.65
CA GLY A 45 -3.02 -7.14 -7.33
C GLY A 45 -3.39 -5.83 -6.65
N LEU A 46 -2.41 -5.20 -6.00
CA LEU A 46 -2.61 -3.98 -5.22
C LEU A 46 -1.68 -2.85 -5.70
N ILE A 47 -2.19 -1.63 -5.73
CA ILE A 47 -1.36 -0.41 -5.85
C ILE A 47 -1.64 0.45 -4.62
N VAL A 48 -0.65 0.64 -3.76
CA VAL A 48 -0.74 1.55 -2.61
C VAL A 48 -0.16 2.90 -3.00
N VAL A 49 -1.01 3.92 -3.08
CA VAL A 49 -0.60 5.31 -3.31
C VAL A 49 -0.66 6.06 -1.99
N SER A 50 0.47 6.59 -1.54
CA SER A 50 0.57 7.28 -0.25
C SER A 50 1.25 8.63 -0.40
N ALA A 51 0.61 9.67 0.13
CA ALA A 51 1.31 10.90 0.45
C ALA A 51 2.27 10.67 1.63
N HIS A 52 3.34 11.46 1.71
CA HIS A 52 4.19 11.51 2.90
C HIS A 52 3.53 12.34 4.00
N TYR A 53 3.03 11.66 5.04
CA TYR A 53 2.47 12.27 6.24
C TYR A 53 2.80 11.41 7.48
N ALA A 54 4.00 11.61 8.03
CA ALA A 54 4.53 11.11 9.31
C ALA A 54 4.48 9.57 9.62
N PRO A 55 5.23 8.73 8.87
CA PRO A 55 5.67 8.99 7.51
C PRO A 55 4.58 8.60 6.48
N ILE A 56 3.52 7.92 6.92
CA ILE A 56 2.35 7.54 6.10
C ILE A 56 1.04 7.94 6.80
N PRO A 57 -0.04 8.24 6.04
CA PRO A 57 -1.30 8.67 6.62
C PRO A 57 -1.82 7.67 7.66
N SER A 58 -2.38 8.17 8.77
CA SER A 58 -2.82 7.34 9.90
C SER A 58 -3.80 6.24 9.49
N LYS A 59 -4.74 6.52 8.59
CA LYS A 59 -5.67 5.51 8.08
C LYS A 59 -4.97 4.38 7.30
N LEU A 60 -3.91 4.70 6.56
CA LEU A 60 -3.09 3.68 5.89
C LEU A 60 -2.31 2.86 6.93
N ALA A 61 -1.74 3.51 7.95
CA ALA A 61 -1.06 2.82 9.04
C ALA A 61 -1.99 1.85 9.79
N ILE A 62 -3.22 2.27 10.11
CA ILE A 62 -4.23 1.41 10.76
C ILE A 62 -4.59 0.21 9.88
N LEU A 63 -4.81 0.42 8.57
CA LEU A 63 -5.11 -0.67 7.64
C LEU A 63 -3.97 -1.71 7.60
N LEU A 64 -2.73 -1.23 7.48
CA LEU A 64 -1.54 -2.08 7.41
C LEU A 64 -1.29 -2.82 8.73
N GLU A 65 -1.33 -2.13 9.87
CA GLU A 65 -1.13 -2.71 11.21
C GLU A 65 -2.09 -3.88 11.45
N LYS A 66 -3.36 -3.73 11.08
CA LYS A 66 -4.38 -4.75 11.30
C LYS A 66 -4.23 -5.94 10.35
N ALA A 67 -3.85 -5.70 9.10
CA ALA A 67 -3.55 -6.77 8.15
C ALA A 67 -2.30 -7.56 8.58
N GLU A 68 -1.25 -6.87 9.05
CA GLU A 68 -0.06 -7.47 9.64
C GLU A 68 -0.42 -8.34 10.85
N GLN A 69 -1.21 -7.81 11.78
CA GLN A 69 -1.60 -8.53 12.98
C GLN A 69 -2.33 -9.84 12.67
N ILE A 70 -3.25 -9.83 11.71
CA ILE A 70 -3.99 -11.05 11.29
C ILE A 70 -3.05 -12.09 10.70
N ALA A 71 -2.11 -11.68 9.83
CA ALA A 71 -1.13 -12.59 9.25
C ALA A 71 -0.11 -13.10 10.29
N PHE A 72 0.32 -12.22 11.20
CA PHE A 72 1.30 -12.52 12.25
C PHE A 72 0.77 -13.58 13.20
N LEU A 73 -0.43 -13.38 13.75
CA LEU A 73 -0.97 -14.25 14.79
C LEU A 73 -1.13 -15.70 14.30
N GLY A 74 -1.59 -15.91 13.06
CA GLY A 74 -1.64 -17.24 12.46
C GLY A 74 -0.26 -17.91 12.46
N ARG A 75 0.73 -17.23 11.89
CA ARG A 75 2.10 -17.75 11.79
C ARG A 75 2.73 -18.02 13.16
N PHE A 76 2.60 -17.09 14.10
CA PHE A 76 3.19 -17.21 15.43
C PHE A 76 2.70 -18.47 16.16
N HIS A 77 1.45 -18.87 15.93
CA HIS A 77 0.86 -20.09 16.48
C HIS A 77 1.06 -21.34 15.62
N GLY A 78 1.93 -21.28 14.61
CA GLY A 78 2.25 -22.43 13.75
C GLY A 78 1.14 -22.81 12.77
N ASP A 79 0.20 -21.90 12.48
CA ASP A 79 -0.78 -22.09 11.42
C ASP A 79 -0.03 -22.26 10.08
N LEU A 80 -0.30 -23.38 9.40
CA LEU A 80 0.29 -23.67 8.09
C LEU A 80 -0.39 -22.85 6.99
N CYS A 81 -1.58 -22.30 7.25
CA CYS A 81 -2.29 -21.44 6.32
C CYS A 81 -1.60 -20.08 6.23
N ARG A 82 -1.13 -19.75 5.01
CA ARG A 82 -0.58 -18.43 4.69
C ARG A 82 -1.70 -17.38 4.64
N SER A 83 -1.31 -16.11 4.75
CA SER A 83 -2.21 -14.98 4.53
C SER A 83 -2.96 -15.14 3.20
N SER A 84 -4.23 -14.71 3.14
CA SER A 84 -5.00 -14.64 1.89
C SER A 84 -4.42 -13.64 0.88
N LEU A 85 -3.49 -12.79 1.32
CA LEU A 85 -2.71 -11.88 0.48
C LEU A 85 -1.36 -12.47 0.04
N PHE A 86 -1.02 -13.69 0.49
CA PHE A 86 0.27 -14.31 0.21
C PHE A 86 0.55 -14.36 -1.29
N GLY A 87 1.75 -13.90 -1.67
CA GLY A 87 2.25 -13.93 -3.03
C GLY A 87 1.57 -12.94 -3.98
N LYS A 88 0.46 -12.30 -3.60
CA LYS A 88 -0.22 -11.34 -4.47
C LYS A 88 0.69 -10.16 -4.76
N PRO A 89 0.76 -9.69 -6.02
CA PRO A 89 1.68 -8.64 -6.39
C PRO A 89 1.17 -7.28 -5.90
N ALA A 90 2.09 -6.47 -5.37
CA ALA A 90 1.79 -5.13 -4.88
C ALA A 90 2.81 -4.10 -5.35
N ALA A 91 2.32 -2.98 -5.85
CA ALA A 91 3.12 -1.80 -6.21
C ALA A 91 2.91 -0.69 -5.18
N ILE A 92 3.96 0.09 -4.93
CA ILE A 92 3.92 1.21 -3.97
C ILE A 92 4.33 2.49 -4.68
N ILE A 93 3.53 3.53 -4.48
CA ILE A 93 3.73 4.86 -5.07
C ILE A 93 3.68 5.87 -3.92
N GLY A 94 4.77 6.61 -3.74
CA GLY A 94 4.85 7.70 -2.77
C GLY A 94 4.80 9.06 -3.46
N HIS A 95 4.23 10.08 -2.80
CA HIS A 95 4.34 11.45 -3.27
C HIS A 95 4.35 12.46 -2.13
N GLY A 96 4.78 13.69 -2.41
CA GLY A 96 4.56 14.82 -1.50
C GLY A 96 5.38 16.04 -1.86
N GLY A 97 5.40 17.01 -0.95
CA GLY A 97 6.09 18.28 -1.16
C GLY A 97 7.60 18.15 -1.05
N GLY A 98 8.33 18.94 -1.83
CA GLY A 98 9.78 19.01 -1.77
C GLY A 98 10.43 18.96 -3.15
N THR A 99 11.75 18.87 -3.15
CA THR A 99 12.58 18.72 -4.35
C THR A 99 12.87 17.24 -4.63
N GLU A 100 13.44 16.92 -5.78
CA GLU A 100 13.95 15.56 -6.10
C GLU A 100 14.94 15.03 -5.05
N GLU A 101 15.73 15.91 -4.42
CA GLU A 101 16.66 15.51 -3.36
C GLU A 101 15.92 14.91 -2.14
N ILE A 102 14.78 15.51 -1.78
CA ILE A 102 13.93 15.05 -0.67
C ILE A 102 13.27 13.70 -0.99
N MET A 103 13.05 13.40 -2.28
CA MET A 103 12.43 12.14 -2.70
C MET A 103 13.23 10.91 -2.28
N ASN A 104 14.55 11.00 -2.19
CA ASN A 104 15.38 9.91 -1.66
C ASN A 104 15.06 9.60 -0.18
N GLY A 105 14.75 10.61 0.61
CA GLY A 105 14.25 10.43 1.98
C GLY A 105 12.89 9.72 1.99
N TYR A 106 12.00 10.07 1.06
CA TYR A 106 10.66 9.49 0.95
C TYR A 106 10.70 8.01 0.59
N LYS A 107 11.65 7.57 -0.23
CA LYS A 107 11.87 6.13 -0.49
C LYS A 107 12.06 5.36 0.81
N THR A 108 12.81 5.92 1.75
CA THR A 108 13.06 5.25 3.03
C THR A 108 11.87 5.32 3.96
N VAL A 109 11.24 6.49 4.15
CA VAL A 109 10.22 6.64 5.19
C VAL A 109 8.82 6.23 4.72
N VAL A 110 8.49 6.40 3.43
CA VAL A 110 7.19 6.03 2.85
C VAL A 110 7.24 4.62 2.30
N LEU A 111 8.08 4.39 1.27
CA LEU A 111 8.02 3.14 0.52
C LEU A 111 8.42 1.94 1.39
N LYS A 112 9.53 2.05 2.15
CA LYS A 112 9.96 0.92 3.00
C LYS A 112 9.00 0.67 4.17
N ALA A 113 8.32 1.69 4.70
CA ALA A 113 7.34 1.47 5.76
C ALA A 113 6.14 0.64 5.27
N ILE A 114 5.58 1.01 4.10
CA ILE A 114 4.50 0.26 3.46
C ILE A 114 4.99 -1.13 3.05
N ALA A 115 6.16 -1.22 2.43
CA ALA A 115 6.72 -2.48 1.98
C ALA A 115 6.99 -3.44 3.13
N ASN A 116 7.50 -2.94 4.27
CA ASN A 116 7.75 -3.76 5.44
C ASN A 116 6.48 -4.48 5.89
N ALA A 117 5.36 -3.74 6.01
CA ALA A 117 4.08 -4.31 6.41
C ALA A 117 3.54 -5.35 5.42
N LEU A 118 3.64 -5.06 4.12
CA LEU A 118 3.14 -5.96 3.08
C LEU A 118 4.05 -7.19 2.86
N MET A 119 5.36 -7.06 3.10
CA MET A 119 6.31 -8.16 2.89
C MET A 119 6.32 -9.15 4.04
N TYR A 120 6.26 -8.69 5.29
CA TYR A 120 6.27 -9.59 6.43
C TYR A 120 5.38 -8.99 7.53
N PRO A 121 4.43 -9.75 8.08
CA PRO A 121 4.23 -11.20 7.94
C PRO A 121 3.26 -11.61 6.83
N ILE A 122 2.77 -10.64 6.04
CA ILE A 122 1.74 -10.86 5.01
C ILE A 122 2.28 -11.63 3.80
N ASP A 123 3.57 -11.47 3.47
CA ASP A 123 4.27 -12.13 2.34
C ASP A 123 3.68 -11.80 0.94
N MET A 124 3.32 -10.53 0.68
CA MET A 124 2.98 -10.07 -0.67
C MET A 124 4.23 -9.96 -1.58
N ASP A 125 4.04 -10.11 -2.90
CA ASP A 125 5.11 -9.94 -3.91
C ASP A 125 5.28 -8.45 -4.28
N ILE A 126 6.19 -7.75 -3.59
CA ILE A 126 6.42 -6.32 -3.84
C ILE A 126 7.17 -6.12 -5.15
N ILE A 127 6.55 -5.34 -6.05
CA ILE A 127 7.16 -4.93 -7.31
C ILE A 127 8.31 -3.96 -7.03
N ARG A 128 9.50 -4.32 -7.50
CA ARG A 128 10.72 -3.54 -7.41
C ARG A 128 11.25 -3.25 -8.80
N ILE A 129 11.68 -2.01 -9.04
CA ILE A 129 12.21 -1.57 -10.33
C ILE A 129 13.54 -0.85 -10.15
N GLY A 130 14.43 -1.03 -11.12
CA GLY A 130 15.77 -0.48 -11.11
C GLY A 130 16.77 -1.30 -10.31
N ASP A 131 18.04 -0.93 -10.42
CA ASP A 131 19.16 -1.65 -9.83
C ASP A 131 19.20 -1.52 -8.29
N ASP A 132 18.68 -0.41 -7.78
CA ASP A 132 18.59 -0.13 -6.34
C ASP A 132 17.49 -0.95 -5.63
N ARG A 133 16.66 -1.66 -6.41
CA ARG A 133 15.57 -2.53 -5.91
C ARG A 133 14.64 -1.83 -4.91
N ASP A 134 14.41 -0.53 -5.10
CA ASP A 134 13.45 0.23 -4.31
C ASP A 134 12.07 -0.42 -4.38
N PRO A 135 11.31 -0.48 -3.26
CA PRO A 135 10.02 -1.15 -3.23
C PRO A 135 8.89 -0.35 -3.89
N GLY A 136 9.21 0.62 -4.74
CA GLY A 136 8.24 1.50 -5.35
C GLY A 136 8.86 2.71 -6.04
N VAL A 137 8.01 3.69 -6.37
CA VAL A 137 8.42 4.95 -6.99
C VAL A 137 7.93 6.14 -6.18
N VAL A 138 8.67 7.26 -6.26
CA VAL A 138 8.30 8.53 -5.62
C VAL A 138 8.37 9.67 -6.62
N PHE A 139 7.51 10.66 -6.46
CA PHE A 139 7.55 11.90 -7.24
C PHE A 139 7.15 13.13 -6.40
N PRO A 140 7.75 14.30 -6.66
CA PRO A 140 7.42 15.52 -5.96
C PRO A 140 6.17 16.18 -6.56
N VAL A 141 5.57 17.11 -5.80
CA VAL A 141 4.70 18.14 -6.37
C VAL A 141 5.56 19.07 -7.24
N ALA A 142 5.12 19.40 -8.45
CA ALA A 142 5.89 20.25 -9.36
C ALA A 142 5.89 21.71 -8.91
N LYS A 143 4.73 22.20 -8.45
CA LYS A 143 4.58 23.58 -7.96
C LYS A 143 3.48 23.68 -6.92
N VAL A 144 3.70 24.54 -5.93
CA VAL A 144 2.75 24.86 -4.88
C VAL A 144 2.44 26.36 -4.94
N SER A 145 1.17 26.72 -4.99
CA SER A 145 0.72 28.12 -4.96
C SER A 145 -0.37 28.34 -3.91
N LYS A 146 -0.52 29.60 -3.48
CA LYS A 146 -1.57 29.98 -2.52
C LYS A 146 -2.87 30.19 -3.28
N ASP A 147 -3.95 29.69 -2.69
CA ASP A 147 -5.32 30.06 -3.04
C ASP A 147 -5.82 31.06 -1.99
N PRO A 148 -6.20 32.30 -2.38
CA PRO A 148 -6.72 33.28 -1.41
C PRO A 148 -8.05 32.86 -0.78
N ASP A 149 -8.81 31.98 -1.42
CA ASP A 149 -10.15 31.55 -0.99
C ASP A 149 -10.15 30.19 -0.27
N SER A 150 -8.97 29.59 -0.07
CA SER A 150 -8.81 28.29 0.57
C SER A 150 -7.68 28.30 1.61
N PRO A 151 -7.88 27.65 2.77
CA PRO A 151 -6.78 27.41 3.70
C PRO A 151 -5.75 26.40 3.18
N PHE A 152 -6.05 25.70 2.07
CA PHE A 152 -5.18 24.69 1.46
C PHE A 152 -4.45 25.23 0.22
N PRO A 153 -3.20 24.81 -0.02
CA PRO A 153 -2.46 25.23 -1.21
C PRO A 153 -2.97 24.50 -2.47
N VAL A 154 -2.82 25.15 -3.63
CA VAL A 154 -2.98 24.50 -4.93
C VAL A 154 -1.69 23.78 -5.28
N GLN A 155 -1.80 22.50 -5.63
CA GLN A 155 -0.68 21.67 -6.05
C GLN A 155 -0.79 21.38 -7.55
N GLU A 156 0.28 21.68 -8.29
CA GLU A 156 0.44 21.33 -9.70
C GLU A 156 1.42 20.16 -9.82
N TYR A 157 1.20 19.30 -10.81
CA TYR A 157 1.98 18.08 -11.03
C TYR A 157 2.51 18.01 -12.46
N ASP A 158 3.72 17.47 -12.62
CA ASP A 158 4.30 17.11 -13.91
C ASP A 158 3.78 15.73 -14.33
N TRP A 159 2.63 15.71 -15.01
CA TRP A 159 1.99 14.46 -15.45
C TRP A 159 2.86 13.62 -16.39
N PRO A 160 3.55 14.20 -17.40
CA PRO A 160 4.51 13.45 -18.21
C PRO A 160 5.57 12.72 -17.38
N ASP A 161 6.18 13.39 -16.39
CA ASP A 161 7.17 12.76 -15.52
C ASP A 161 6.57 11.67 -14.63
N ILE A 162 5.41 11.93 -14.03
CA ILE A 162 4.67 10.95 -13.20
C ILE A 162 4.36 9.70 -14.02
N GLN A 163 3.83 9.86 -15.23
CA GLN A 163 3.51 8.74 -16.11
C GLN A 163 4.78 7.94 -16.43
N ARG A 164 5.88 8.61 -16.80
CA ARG A 164 7.17 7.97 -17.08
C ARG A 164 7.67 7.13 -15.90
N ARG A 165 7.51 7.60 -14.65
CA ARG A 165 7.93 6.87 -13.43
C ARG A 165 7.01 5.71 -13.08
N ILE A 166 5.69 5.88 -13.26
CA ILE A 166 4.69 4.87 -12.85
C ILE A 166 4.50 3.77 -13.90
N THR A 167 4.67 4.06 -15.19
CA THR A 167 4.43 3.07 -16.25
C THR A 167 5.19 1.75 -16.05
N PRO A 168 6.51 1.74 -15.74
CA PRO A 168 7.23 0.49 -15.52
C PRO A 168 6.65 -0.35 -14.38
N ILE A 169 6.25 0.28 -13.26
CA ILE A 169 5.75 -0.44 -12.08
C ILE A 169 4.38 -1.04 -12.32
N VAL A 170 3.51 -0.32 -13.05
CA VAL A 170 2.20 -0.83 -13.46
C VAL A 170 2.34 -1.98 -14.46
N GLN A 171 3.25 -1.87 -15.43
CA GLN A 171 3.51 -2.95 -16.39
C GLN A 171 4.04 -4.21 -15.71
N ALA A 172 4.98 -4.06 -14.76
CA ALA A 172 5.50 -5.17 -13.98
C ALA A 172 4.43 -5.83 -13.10
N LEU A 173 3.57 -5.03 -12.46
CA LEU A 173 2.42 -5.52 -11.69
C LEU A 173 1.47 -6.34 -12.58
N ALA A 174 1.06 -5.80 -13.73
CA ALA A 174 0.18 -6.49 -14.66
C ALA A 174 0.81 -7.80 -15.17
N GLY A 175 2.11 -7.80 -15.46
CA GLY A 175 2.83 -9.02 -15.84
C GLY A 175 2.84 -10.08 -14.74
N ARG A 176 2.96 -9.68 -13.47
CA ARG A 176 2.89 -10.61 -12.33
C ARG A 176 1.50 -11.21 -12.15
N MET A 177 0.45 -10.40 -12.29
CA MET A 177 -0.93 -10.87 -12.22
C MET A 177 -1.21 -11.96 -13.27
N LEU A 178 -0.83 -11.73 -14.53
CA LEU A 178 -1.02 -12.70 -15.62
C LEU A 178 -0.26 -14.02 -15.42
N ASN A 179 0.92 -13.98 -14.79
CA ASN A 179 1.72 -15.18 -14.53
C ASN A 179 1.22 -16.00 -13.34
N GLN A 180 0.45 -15.39 -12.43
CA GLN A 180 -0.18 -16.12 -11.30
C GLN A 180 -1.36 -16.96 -11.76
N ASP A 181 -2.11 -16.49 -12.75
CA ASP A 181 -3.22 -17.25 -13.35
C ASP A 181 -2.73 -18.50 -14.09
N GLY A 182 -1.55 -18.41 -14.71
CA GLY A 182 -0.93 -19.53 -15.43
C GLY A 182 -0.37 -20.64 -14.54
N SER A 183 -0.10 -20.37 -13.26
CA SER A 183 0.46 -21.35 -12.31
C SER A 183 -0.61 -22.10 -11.49
N GLN A 184 -1.89 -21.75 -11.64
CA GLN A 184 -3.02 -22.53 -11.14
C GLN A 184 -3.56 -23.57 -12.15
N LEU A 185 -3.00 -23.60 -13.37
CA LEU A 185 -3.42 -24.49 -14.47
C LEU A 185 -2.41 -25.62 -14.79
N ALA A 186 -1.41 -25.83 -13.93
CA ALA A 186 -0.40 -26.88 -14.07
C ALA A 186 -0.42 -27.88 -12.91
#